data_AF-A0A7V8XJK8-F1
#
_entry.id   AF-A0A7V8XJK8-F1
#
_cell.length_a   1.000
_cell.length_b   1.000
_cell.length_c   1.000
_cell.angle_alpha   90.00
_cell.angle_beta   90.00
_cell.angle_gamma   90.00
#
_symmetry.space_group_name_H-M   'P 1'
#
loop_
_entity.id
_entity.type
_entity.pdbx_description
1 polymer ?
#
loop_
_entity_poly.entity_id
_entity_poly.type
_entity_poly.pdbx_seq_one_letter_code
_entity_poly.pdbx_strand_id
1 'polypeptide(L)'
;MNRRLTDESLSGSWLSTRLGIGTQRLDAMRRAGELLGVRRPGGQDYLYPAWQFAPDGKPLPVVTRLVAAGRGAGMSDERLYEVLASRAGLGGSDRLVDALREGRDDYVLGVVSTTV
;
A
#
# COMPACT_ATOMS: atom_id res chain seq x y z
N MET A 1 8.73 2.10 -16.79
CA MET A 1 8.14 3.28 -16.11
C MET A 1 6.79 2.86 -15.52
N ASN A 2 6.67 2.77 -14.19
CA ASN A 2 5.49 2.17 -13.54
C ASN A 2 4.31 3.17 -13.47
N ARG A 3 3.69 3.44 -14.64
CA ARG A 3 2.66 4.48 -14.83
C ARG A 3 1.44 4.28 -13.91
N ARG A 4 1.18 3.05 -13.48
CA ARG A 4 0.05 2.66 -12.61
C ARG A 4 0.19 3.21 -11.19
N LEU A 5 1.40 3.16 -10.62
CA LEU A 5 1.66 3.70 -9.29
C LEU A 5 1.30 5.19 -9.23
N THR A 6 1.66 5.95 -10.26
CA THR A 6 1.37 7.39 -10.30
C THR A 6 -0.12 7.70 -10.47
N ASP A 7 -0.87 6.85 -11.15
CA ASP A 7 -2.29 7.06 -11.47
C ASP A 7 -3.22 6.65 -10.31
N GLU A 8 -2.84 5.58 -9.59
CA GLU A 8 -3.64 5.01 -8.50
C GLU A 8 -3.15 5.45 -7.10
N SER A 9 -2.13 6.30 -7.02
CA SER A 9 -1.58 6.79 -5.74
C SER A 9 -1.73 8.28 -5.54
N LEU A 10 -1.82 8.65 -4.28
CA LEU A 10 -1.99 10.01 -3.81
C LEU A 10 -0.62 10.54 -3.36
N SER A 11 -0.36 11.82 -3.60
CA SER A 11 0.84 12.47 -3.07
C SER A 11 0.73 12.67 -1.56
N GLY A 12 1.87 12.65 -0.86
CA GLY A 12 1.89 12.95 0.57
C GLY A 12 1.36 14.34 0.92
N SER A 13 1.58 15.33 0.04
CA SER A 13 1.05 16.69 0.21
C SER A 13 -0.47 16.73 0.15
N TRP A 14 -1.09 16.06 -0.82
CA TRP A 14 -2.55 15.99 -0.91
C TRP A 14 -3.15 15.23 0.27
N LEU A 15 -2.51 14.13 0.67
CA LEU A 15 -2.99 13.29 1.78
C LEU A 15 -2.91 14.04 3.12
N SER A 16 -1.83 14.80 3.34
CA SER A 16 -1.68 15.66 4.52
C SER A 16 -2.83 16.68 4.61
N THR A 17 -3.14 17.35 3.48
CA THR A 17 -4.25 18.30 3.39
C THR A 17 -5.60 17.62 3.62
N ARG A 18 -5.84 16.47 2.98
CA ARG A 18 -7.12 15.74 3.09
C ARG A 18 -7.38 15.23 4.50
N LEU A 19 -6.36 14.72 5.18
CA LEU A 19 -6.49 14.20 6.54
C LEU A 19 -6.39 15.31 7.61
N GLY A 20 -6.06 16.55 7.22
CA GLY A 20 -5.80 17.64 8.16
C GLY A 20 -4.62 17.38 9.09
N ILE A 21 -3.66 16.56 8.65
CA ILE A 21 -2.46 16.21 9.43
C ILE A 21 -1.22 16.85 8.83
N GLY A 22 -0.26 17.22 9.68
CA GLY A 22 1.05 17.69 9.20
C GLY A 22 1.85 16.58 8.51
N THR A 23 2.73 16.97 7.58
CA THR A 23 3.62 16.04 6.86
C THR A 23 4.47 15.19 7.81
N GLN A 24 4.90 15.74 8.94
CA GLN A 24 5.62 15.00 9.98
C GLN A 24 4.79 13.85 10.58
N ARG A 25 3.49 14.06 10.79
CA ARG A 25 2.59 13.02 11.29
C ARG A 25 2.36 11.95 10.23
N LEU A 26 2.20 12.36 8.97
CA LEU A 26 2.10 11.44 7.85
C LEU A 26 3.35 10.55 7.73
N ASP A 27 4.53 11.15 7.86
CA ASP A 27 5.80 10.41 7.88
C ASP A 27 5.92 9.47 9.10
N ALA A 28 5.43 9.88 10.27
CA ALA A 28 5.40 9.03 11.45
C ALA A 28 4.51 7.80 11.22
N MET A 29 3.31 7.97 10.65
CA MET A 29 2.40 6.87 10.30
C MET A 29 3.04 5.89 9.29
N ARG A 30 3.70 6.42 8.24
CA ARG A 30 4.44 5.60 7.27
C ARG A 30 5.57 4.80 7.94
N ARG A 31 6.35 5.44 8.83
CA ARG A 31 7.43 4.77 9.56
C ARG A 31 6.90 3.70 10.52
N ALA A 32 5.80 3.99 11.21
CA ALA A 32 5.09 3.03 12.06
C ALA A 32 4.49 1.85 11.28
N GLY A 33 4.40 1.96 9.95
CA GLY A 33 3.79 0.94 9.09
C GLY A 33 2.26 1.01 9.05
N GLU A 34 1.67 2.10 9.56
CA GLU A 34 0.24 2.38 9.44
C GLU A 34 -0.17 2.71 7.99
N LEU A 35 0.80 3.15 7.19
CA LEU A 35 0.63 3.49 5.78
C LEU A 35 1.71 2.82 4.93
N LEU A 36 1.31 2.33 3.77
CA LEU A 36 2.23 1.94 2.71
C LEU A 36 2.60 3.18 1.90
N GLY A 37 3.87 3.61 2.03
CA GLY A 37 4.44 4.70 1.24
C GLY A 37 5.47 4.15 0.25
N VAL A 38 5.19 4.28 -1.04
CA VAL A 38 6.05 3.78 -2.12
C VAL A 38 6.86 4.95 -2.68
N ARG A 39 8.19 4.81 -2.74
CA ARG A 39 9.02 5.87 -3.33
C ARG A 39 8.69 6.07 -4.80
N ARG A 40 8.46 7.33 -5.20
CA ARG A 40 8.19 7.69 -6.59
C ARG A 40 9.39 7.37 -7.47
N PRO A 41 9.23 6.64 -8.59
CA PRO A 41 10.32 6.42 -9.54
C PRO A 41 10.84 7.77 -10.07
N GLY A 42 12.14 8.03 -9.91
CA GLY A 42 12.77 9.29 -10.35
C GLY A 42 12.49 10.51 -9.46
N GLY A 43 11.89 10.33 -8.27
CA GLY A 43 11.63 11.39 -7.30
C GLY A 43 12.09 11.05 -5.88
N GLN A 44 12.07 12.05 -4.99
CA GLN A 44 12.28 11.87 -3.55
C GLN A 44 10.98 11.73 -2.76
N ASP A 45 9.84 11.98 -3.42
CA ASP A 45 8.53 11.93 -2.79
C ASP A 45 8.02 10.50 -2.63
N TYR A 46 7.20 10.31 -1.59
CA TYR A 46 6.43 9.08 -1.39
C TYR A 46 5.03 9.22 -1.98
N LEU A 47 4.59 8.16 -2.63
CA LEU A 47 3.25 7.97 -3.13
C LEU A 47 2.51 6.99 -2.23
N TYR A 48 1.24 7.29 -1.97
CA TYR A 48 0.38 6.54 -1.08
C TYR A 48 -0.73 5.92 -1.92
N PRO A 49 -0.71 4.59 -2.17
CA PRO A 49 -1.73 3.95 -3.01
C PRO A 49 -3.14 4.21 -2.47
N ALA A 50 -4.08 4.61 -3.33
CA ALA A 50 -5.41 5.04 -2.92
C ALA A 50 -6.27 3.90 -2.36
N TRP A 51 -6.02 2.66 -2.80
CA TRP A 51 -6.73 1.46 -2.33
C TRP A 51 -6.53 1.20 -0.83
N GLN A 52 -5.49 1.75 -0.21
CA GLN A 52 -5.21 1.58 1.21
C GLN A 52 -6.16 2.40 2.10
N PHE A 53 -6.95 3.31 1.52
CA PHE A 53 -7.90 4.15 2.23
C PHE A 53 -9.33 3.68 1.98
N ALA A 54 -10.12 3.62 3.05
CA ALA A 54 -11.56 3.47 2.98
C ALA A 54 -12.23 4.73 2.37
N PRO A 55 -13.52 4.65 1.98
CA PRO A 55 -14.26 5.80 1.44
C PRO A 55 -14.29 7.02 2.39
N ASP A 56 -14.22 6.79 3.70
CA ASP A 56 -14.12 7.83 4.73
C ASP A 56 -12.74 8.51 4.78
N GLY A 57 -11.78 8.05 3.97
CA GLY A 57 -10.42 8.55 3.89
C GLY A 57 -9.48 7.96 4.93
N LYS A 58 -9.93 7.06 5.80
CA LYS A 58 -9.06 6.43 6.81
C LYS A 58 -8.28 5.27 6.22
N PRO A 59 -7.06 5.01 6.69
CA PRO A 59 -6.31 3.82 6.30
C PRO A 59 -7.06 2.54 6.71
N LEU A 60 -7.09 1.55 5.84
CA LEU A 60 -7.67 0.25 6.14
C LEU A 60 -6.82 -0.47 7.21
N PRO A 61 -7.42 -1.05 8.26
CA PRO A 61 -6.67 -1.74 9.32
C PRO A 61 -5.77 -2.88 8.81
N VAL A 62 -6.15 -3.50 7.69
CA VAL A 62 -5.36 -4.56 7.02
C VAL A 62 -4.00 -4.05 6.53
N VAL A 63 -3.86 -2.76 6.22
CA VAL A 63 -2.61 -2.16 5.71
C VAL A 63 -1.49 -2.31 6.73
N THR A 64 -1.77 -2.05 8.01
CA THR A 64 -0.78 -2.22 9.08
C THR A 64 -0.29 -3.66 9.16
N ARG A 65 -1.20 -4.63 8.99
CA ARG A 65 -0.85 -6.06 8.99
C ARG A 65 -0.02 -6.44 7.77
N LEU A 66 -0.37 -5.93 6.58
CA LEU A 66 0.36 -6.19 5.34
C LEU A 66 1.77 -5.62 5.38
N VAL A 67 1.93 -4.38 5.85
CA VAL A 67 3.24 -3.74 6.00
C VAL A 67 4.09 -4.49 7.04
N ALA A 68 3.50 -4.87 8.17
CA ALA A 68 4.20 -5.66 9.18
C ALA A 68 4.63 -7.03 8.62
N ALA A 69 3.75 -7.73 7.88
CA ALA A 69 4.06 -9.00 7.25
C ALA A 69 5.18 -8.88 6.21
N GLY A 70 5.08 -7.91 5.30
CA GLY A 70 6.11 -7.65 4.29
C GLY A 70 7.47 -7.31 4.90
N ARG A 71 7.50 -6.43 5.91
CA ARG A 71 8.75 -6.07 6.61
C ARG A 71 9.31 -7.24 7.43
N GLY A 72 8.45 -8.04 8.05
CA GLY A 72 8.85 -9.27 8.74
C GLY A 72 9.48 -10.31 7.80
N ALA A 73 9.03 -10.31 6.54
CA ALA A 73 9.60 -11.08 5.44
C ALA A 73 10.84 -10.41 4.78
N GLY A 74 11.31 -9.25 5.26
CA GLY A 74 12.45 -8.54 4.67
C GLY A 74 12.14 -7.83 3.34
N MET A 75 10.86 -7.69 2.96
CA MET A 75 10.47 -6.95 1.77
C MET A 75 10.51 -5.44 2.02
N SER A 76 10.91 -4.68 0.99
CA SER A 76 10.74 -3.22 0.98
C SER A 76 9.27 -2.85 0.72
N ASP A 77 8.88 -1.63 1.10
CA ASP A 77 7.55 -1.10 0.86
C ASP A 77 7.23 -1.06 -0.66
N GLU A 78 8.23 -0.81 -1.52
CA GLU A 78 8.10 -0.91 -2.98
C GLU A 78 7.82 -2.33 -3.44
N ARG A 79 8.54 -3.31 -2.90
CA ARG A 79 8.36 -4.71 -3.26
C ARG A 79 7.00 -5.23 -2.82
N LEU A 80 6.56 -4.84 -1.62
CA LEU A 80 5.23 -5.15 -1.12
C LEU A 80 4.15 -4.56 -2.03
N TYR A 81 4.30 -3.30 -2.46
CA TYR A 81 3.39 -2.71 -3.45
C TYR A 81 3.37 -3.50 -4.76
N GLU A 82 4.52 -3.90 -5.29
CA GLU A 82 4.57 -4.68 -6.53
C GLU A 82 3.84 -6.02 -6.39
N VAL A 83 4.00 -6.72 -5.26
CA VAL A 83 3.28 -7.97 -4.99
C VAL A 83 1.78 -7.71 -4.94
N LEU A 84 1.33 -6.71 -4.20
CA LEU A 84 -0.10 -6.39 -4.07
C LEU A 84 -0.73 -5.88 -5.39
N ALA A 85 0.03 -5.11 -6.16
CA ALA A 85 -0.37 -4.61 -7.48
C ALA A 85 -0.24 -5.69 -8.57
N SER A 86 0.45 -6.80 -8.29
CA SER A 86 0.55 -7.93 -9.20
C SER A 86 -0.76 -8.70 -9.26
N ARG A 87 -1.00 -9.36 -10.39
CA ARG A 87 -2.16 -10.23 -10.56
C ARG A 87 -2.03 -11.43 -9.62
N ALA A 88 -3.13 -11.80 -8.97
CA ALA A 88 -3.19 -13.01 -8.15
C ALA A 88 -3.12 -14.26 -9.06
N GLY A 89 -1.91 -14.70 -9.39
CA GLY A 89 -1.64 -15.96 -10.09
C GLY A 89 -1.85 -15.94 -11.62
N LEU A 90 -1.65 -17.12 -12.23
CA LEU A 90 -1.64 -17.36 -13.68
C LEU A 90 -3.04 -17.38 -14.34
N GLY A 91 -4.12 -17.33 -13.56
CA GLY A 91 -5.51 -17.44 -14.05
C GLY A 91 -6.51 -16.43 -13.49
N GLY A 92 -6.11 -15.57 -12.54
CA GLY A 92 -6.97 -14.52 -12.00
C GLY A 92 -6.84 -13.22 -12.81
N SER A 93 -7.96 -12.70 -13.32
CA SER A 93 -8.01 -11.34 -13.88
C SER A 93 -7.78 -10.27 -12.81
N ASP A 94 -8.05 -10.61 -11.55
CA ASP A 94 -8.17 -9.67 -10.44
C ASP A 94 -6.87 -9.57 -9.63
N ARG A 95 -6.55 -8.36 -9.18
CA ARG A 95 -5.32 -8.05 -8.44
C ARG A 95 -5.47 -8.49 -6.99
N LEU A 96 -4.35 -8.68 -6.28
CA LEU A 96 -4.40 -8.92 -4.83
C LEU A 96 -5.09 -7.78 -4.07
N VAL A 97 -4.94 -6.53 -4.56
CA VAL A 97 -5.68 -5.38 -4.03
C VAL A 97 -7.20 -5.44 -4.24
N ASP A 98 -7.69 -6.15 -5.26
CA ASP A 98 -9.13 -6.32 -5.48
C ASP A 98 -9.70 -7.35 -4.48
N ALA A 99 -8.93 -8.39 -4.15
CA ALA A 99 -9.27 -9.32 -3.09
C ALA A 99 -9.38 -8.64 -1.71
N LEU A 100 -8.56 -7.62 -1.42
CA LEU A 100 -8.71 -6.79 -0.21
C LEU A 100 -10.06 -6.05 -0.18
N ARG A 101 -10.52 -5.54 -1.33
CA ARG A 101 -11.82 -4.84 -1.41
C ARG A 101 -13.00 -5.76 -1.19
N GLU A 102 -12.84 -7.03 -1.54
CA GLU A 102 -13.83 -8.09 -1.32
C GLU A 102 -13.77 -8.67 0.10
N GLY A 103 -12.91 -8.13 0.98
CA GLY A 103 -12.75 -8.59 2.36
C GLY A 103 -11.98 -9.92 2.49
N ARG A 104 -11.26 -10.33 1.45
CA ARG A 104 -10.42 -11.55 1.45
C ARG A 104 -9.03 -11.27 2.07
N ASP A 105 -9.01 -10.59 3.22
CA ASP A 105 -7.80 -10.09 3.87
C ASP A 105 -6.83 -11.23 4.23
N ASP A 106 -7.34 -12.34 4.76
CA ASP A 106 -6.53 -13.49 5.16
C ASP A 106 -5.84 -14.18 3.98
N TYR A 107 -6.50 -14.23 2.82
CA TYR A 107 -5.91 -14.75 1.59
C TYR A 107 -4.72 -13.88 1.15
N VAL A 108 -4.90 -12.55 1.16
CA VAL A 108 -3.85 -11.61 0.74
C VAL A 108 -2.67 -11.65 1.70
N LEU A 109 -2.93 -11.72 3.02
CA LEU A 109 -1.88 -11.87 4.03
C LEU A 109 -1.08 -13.16 3.83
N GLY A 110 -1.75 -14.29 3.57
CA GLY A 110 -1.10 -15.58 3.32
C GLY A 110 -0.21 -15.56 2.07
N VAL A 111 -0.64 -14.87 1.01
CA VAL A 111 0.18 -14.71 -0.19
C VAL A 111 1.42 -13.86 0.10
N VAL A 112 1.27 -12.72 0.80
CA VAL A 112 2.39 -11.84 1.16
C VAL A 112 3.42 -12.59 2.03
N SER A 113 2.98 -13.37 3.01
CA SER A 113 3.89 -14.13 3.88
C SER A 113 4.60 -15.29 3.18
N THR A 114 4.09 -15.78 2.05
CA THR A 114 4.64 -16.94 1.31
C THR A 114 5.51 -16.50 0.12
N THR A 115 5.50 -15.22 -0.26
CA THR A 115 6.22 -14.69 -1.43
C THR A 115 7.71 -14.42 -1.14
N VAL A 116 8.25 -14.95 -0.04
CA VAL A 116 9.64 -14.77 0.43
C VAL A 116 10.53 -15.92 0.00
#